data_AF-A0A484AN73-F1
#
_entry.id   AF-A0A484AN73-F1
#
_cell.length_a   1.000
_cell.length_b   1.000
_cell.length_c   1.000
_cell.angle_alpha   90.00
_cell.angle_beta   90.00
_cell.angle_gamma   90.00
#
_symmetry.space_group_name_H-M   'P 1'
#
loop_
_entity.id
_entity.type
_entity.pdbx_description
1 polymer ?
#
loop_
_entity_poly.entity_id
_entity_poly.type
_entity_poly.pdbx_seq_one_letter_code
_entity_poly.pdbx_strand_id
1 'polypeptide(L)'
;MPLTAKFVRREGWYSLSGYNKMADNTFPNVYTVLSGLALLDEHAFRWPKYRYAKMIWRDYIRAGYATAVTEDVLSIPLFSRIYKWTLAPYNIRSLLQRIAKTLKTYVRFGYDYCIGRRLAFSNVYDFCAQFITRHMLELDQPMFGFFWSCTFTHDDYNVATSLDRIFVDYLRLFEQLKLFDIMQH
;
A
#
# COMPACT_ATOMS: atom_id res chain seq x y z
N MET A 1 -18.29 4.29 -3.92
CA MET A 1 -18.08 2.92 -3.41
C MET A 1 -19.06 2.64 -2.26
N PRO A 2 -20.38 2.48 -2.54
CA PRO A 2 -21.39 2.21 -1.51
C PRO A 2 -21.18 0.90 -0.73
N LEU A 3 -20.69 -0.17 -1.37
CA LEU A 3 -20.45 -1.44 -0.68
C LEU A 3 -19.29 -1.31 0.32
N THR A 4 -18.19 -0.66 -0.07
CA THR A 4 -17.06 -0.38 0.83
C THR A 4 -17.51 0.51 1.99
N ALA A 5 -18.28 1.56 1.70
CA ALA A 5 -18.81 2.44 2.75
C ALA A 5 -19.69 1.68 3.75
N LYS A 6 -20.50 0.71 3.29
CA LYS A 6 -21.28 -0.16 4.19
C LYS A 6 -20.40 -1.09 5.03
N PHE A 7 -19.29 -1.59 4.48
CA PHE A 7 -18.36 -2.47 5.19
C PHE A 7 -17.66 -1.72 6.34
N VAL A 8 -17.08 -0.56 6.08
CA VAL A 8 -16.28 0.20 7.06
C VAL A 8 -17.12 1.06 8.03
N ARG A 9 -18.45 0.95 7.98
CA ARG A 9 -19.37 1.55 8.97
C ARG A 9 -19.82 0.56 10.05
N ARG A 10 -19.31 -0.67 10.02
CA ARG A 10 -19.49 -1.66 11.08
C ARG A 10 -18.69 -1.26 12.33
N GLU A 11 -19.00 -1.89 13.45
CA GLU A 11 -18.22 -1.73 14.69
C GLU A 11 -16.74 -2.09 14.47
N GLY A 12 -15.85 -1.44 15.24
CA GLY A 12 -14.40 -1.61 15.13
C GLY A 12 -13.72 -0.72 14.09
N TRP A 13 -14.48 -0.07 13.19
CA TRP A 13 -13.95 0.90 12.23
C TRP A 13 -14.15 2.33 12.71
N TYR A 14 -13.10 3.15 12.60
CA TYR A 14 -13.13 4.55 13.02
C TYR A 14 -12.90 5.47 11.81
N SER A 15 -13.70 6.52 11.71
CA SER A 15 -13.49 7.56 10.71
C SER A 15 -12.31 8.44 11.11
N LEU A 16 -11.32 8.57 10.23
CA LEU A 16 -10.22 9.53 10.39
C LEU A 16 -10.60 10.91 9.82
N SER A 17 -11.85 11.34 10.04
CA SER A 17 -12.32 12.66 9.61
C SER A 17 -11.47 13.76 10.26
N GLY A 18 -10.98 14.70 9.45
CA GLY A 18 -10.09 15.78 9.91
C GLY A 18 -8.60 15.52 9.67
N TYR A 19 -8.20 14.28 9.40
CA TYR A 19 -6.86 13.98 8.89
C TYR A 19 -6.78 14.34 7.41
N ASN A 20 -5.85 15.22 7.06
CA ASN A 20 -5.72 15.80 5.73
C ASN A 20 -4.31 15.60 5.15
N LYS A 21 -4.20 15.81 3.84
CA LYS A 21 -2.90 15.92 3.17
C LYS A 21 -2.10 17.09 3.76
N MET A 22 -0.80 16.89 3.92
CA MET A 22 0.18 17.90 4.32
C MET A 22 0.70 18.72 3.13
N ALA A 23 0.75 18.12 1.95
CA ALA A 23 1.25 18.75 0.72
C ALA A 23 0.41 18.31 -0.49
N ASP A 24 0.67 18.88 -1.66
CA ASP A 24 -0.10 18.55 -2.87
C ASP A 24 0.24 17.19 -3.48
N ASN A 25 1.53 16.83 -3.52
CA ASN A 25 1.97 15.60 -4.16
C ASN A 25 1.85 14.38 -3.25
N THR A 26 1.71 13.19 -3.85
CA THR A 26 1.66 11.91 -3.14
C THR A 26 2.91 11.67 -2.29
N PHE A 27 4.10 11.99 -2.81
CA PHE A 27 5.37 11.69 -2.15
C PHE A 27 5.54 12.35 -0.77
N PRO A 28 5.42 13.68 -0.63
CA PRO A 28 5.57 14.29 0.70
C PRO A 28 4.53 13.81 1.73
N ASN A 29 3.30 13.53 1.30
CA ASN A 29 2.25 12.99 2.19
C ASN A 29 2.61 11.59 2.71
N VAL A 30 2.89 10.66 1.81
CA VAL A 30 3.25 9.27 2.15
C VAL A 30 4.55 9.24 2.95
N TYR A 31 5.54 10.04 2.56
CA TYR A 31 6.79 10.17 3.29
C TYR A 31 6.58 10.67 4.72
N THR A 32 5.70 11.65 4.93
CA THR A 32 5.41 12.19 6.28
C THR A 32 4.82 11.12 7.19
N VAL A 33 3.87 10.31 6.70
CA VAL A 33 3.30 9.19 7.45
C VAL A 33 4.37 8.14 7.81
N LEU A 34 5.24 7.82 6.86
CA LEU A 34 6.23 6.75 7.05
C LEU A 34 7.46 7.18 7.86
N SER A 35 7.82 8.46 7.87
CA SER A 35 9.02 8.97 8.55
C SER A 35 8.74 9.71 9.84
N GLY A 36 7.50 10.18 10.04
CA GLY A 36 7.13 11.11 11.12
C GLY A 36 7.67 12.54 10.91
N LEU A 37 8.32 12.83 9.78
CA LEU A 37 8.87 14.15 9.48
C LEU A 37 7.96 14.92 8.53
N ALA A 38 7.65 16.18 8.87
CA ALA A 38 6.95 17.07 7.96
C ALA A 38 7.83 17.41 6.74
N LEU A 39 7.45 16.90 5.58
CA LEU A 39 8.01 17.25 4.28
C LEU A 39 6.91 17.97 3.48
N LEU A 40 7.04 19.29 3.31
CA LEU A 40 6.07 20.09 2.55
C LEU A 40 6.47 20.23 1.08
N ASP A 41 7.79 20.21 0.81
CA ASP A 41 8.38 20.32 -0.51
C ASP A 41 9.21 19.06 -0.81
N GLU A 42 8.89 18.36 -1.89
CA GLU A 42 9.62 17.17 -2.31
C GLU A 42 11.09 17.45 -2.67
N HIS A 43 11.43 18.67 -3.10
CA HIS A 43 12.81 19.07 -3.37
C HIS A 43 13.65 19.07 -2.08
N ALA A 44 13.02 19.24 -0.92
CA ALA A 44 13.71 19.16 0.36
C ALA A 44 14.25 17.75 0.65
N PHE A 45 13.78 16.71 -0.07
CA PHE A 45 14.35 15.35 0.02
C PHE A 45 15.84 15.29 -0.37
N ARG A 46 16.40 16.35 -0.97
CA ARG A 46 17.85 16.48 -1.20
C ARG A 46 18.67 16.64 0.08
N TRP A 47 18.06 17.13 1.15
CA TRP A 47 18.74 17.39 2.42
C TRP A 47 18.95 16.10 3.22
N PRO A 48 20.13 15.91 3.85
CA PRO A 48 20.46 14.69 4.60
C PRO A 48 19.41 14.29 5.65
N LYS A 49 18.83 15.26 6.36
CA LYS A 49 17.83 15.00 7.41
C LYS A 49 16.59 14.26 6.90
N TYR A 50 16.20 14.46 5.65
CA TYR A 50 15.07 13.76 5.03
C TYR A 50 15.51 12.48 4.31
N ARG A 51 16.65 12.54 3.60
CA ARG A 51 17.17 11.40 2.84
C ARG A 51 17.51 10.20 3.71
N TYR A 52 18.04 10.46 4.91
CA TYR A 52 18.45 9.43 5.87
C TYR A 52 17.46 9.27 7.03
N ALA A 53 16.26 9.83 6.88
CA ALA A 53 15.22 9.66 7.87
C ALA A 53 14.92 8.18 8.05
N LYS A 54 14.68 7.81 9.30
CA LYS A 54 14.33 6.46 9.66
C LYS A 54 12.86 6.25 9.36
N MET A 55 12.57 5.33 8.45
CA MET A 55 11.20 4.93 8.14
C MET A 55 10.64 4.01 9.23
N ILE A 56 9.33 4.06 9.45
CA ILE A 56 8.61 3.35 10.52
C ILE A 56 8.86 1.84 10.49
N TRP A 57 9.00 1.23 9.31
CA TRP A 57 9.31 -0.20 9.20
C TRP A 57 10.65 -0.57 9.83
N ARG A 58 11.61 0.35 9.98
CA ARG A 58 12.86 0.07 10.70
C ARG A 58 12.62 -0.21 12.17
N ASP A 59 11.60 0.39 12.77
CA ASP A 59 11.20 0.08 14.14
C ASP A 59 10.57 -1.29 14.25
N TYR A 60 9.63 -1.60 13.35
CA TYR A 60 9.00 -2.91 13.26
C TYR A 60 10.02 -4.04 13.03
N ILE A 61 10.98 -3.87 12.12
CA ILE A 61 12.04 -4.86 11.88
C ILE A 61 12.86 -5.09 13.16
N ARG A 62 13.24 -4.03 13.90
CA ARG A 62 13.98 -4.19 15.16
C ARG A 62 13.17 -4.90 16.24
N ALA A 63 11.84 -4.78 16.20
CA ALA A 63 10.92 -5.49 17.08
C ALA A 63 10.60 -6.92 16.61
N GLY A 64 11.23 -7.43 15.54
CA GLY A 64 11.05 -8.79 15.04
C GLY A 64 9.91 -8.98 14.03
N TYR A 65 9.29 -7.89 13.57
CA TYR A 65 8.16 -7.96 12.65
C TYR A 65 8.65 -8.24 11.22
N ALA A 66 7.90 -9.06 10.49
CA ALA A 66 7.97 -9.09 9.05
C ALA A 66 7.44 -7.75 8.51
N THR A 67 8.10 -7.17 7.51
CA THR A 67 7.64 -5.89 6.93
C THR A 67 7.43 -6.00 5.43
N ALA A 68 6.34 -5.42 4.92
CA ALA A 68 6.05 -5.39 3.50
C ALA A 68 5.64 -3.98 3.04
N VAL A 69 6.09 -3.58 1.84
CA VAL A 69 5.67 -2.33 1.21
C VAL A 69 5.56 -2.53 -0.30
N THR A 70 4.41 -2.16 -0.88
CA THR A 70 4.19 -2.32 -2.34
C THR A 70 3.25 -1.26 -2.88
N GLU A 71 3.30 -1.07 -4.20
CA GLU A 71 2.45 -0.15 -4.96
C GLU A 71 1.98 -0.78 -6.27
N ASP A 72 0.85 -0.31 -6.81
CA ASP A 72 0.26 -0.82 -8.06
C ASP A 72 0.65 0.00 -9.30
N VAL A 73 1.33 1.14 -9.15
CA VAL A 73 1.79 1.99 -10.26
C VAL A 73 3.26 1.70 -10.57
N LEU A 74 3.52 1.12 -11.75
CA LEU A 74 4.90 0.81 -12.17
C LEU A 74 5.65 2.01 -12.73
N SER A 75 4.96 2.95 -13.38
CA SER A 75 5.57 4.15 -13.98
C SER A 75 6.11 5.15 -12.96
N ILE A 76 5.54 5.17 -11.74
CA ILE A 76 5.90 6.08 -10.66
C ILE A 76 6.43 5.25 -9.49
N PRO A 77 7.75 5.15 -9.29
CA PRO A 77 8.31 4.26 -8.30
C PRO A 77 8.43 4.95 -6.93
N LEU A 78 7.29 5.27 -6.30
CA LEU A 78 7.21 6.13 -5.12
C LEU A 78 8.14 5.67 -4.01
N PHE A 79 8.04 4.38 -3.66
CA PHE A 79 8.80 3.81 -2.55
C PHE A 79 10.24 3.46 -2.92
N SER A 80 10.56 3.31 -4.21
CA SER A 80 11.95 3.06 -4.64
C SER A 80 12.89 4.19 -4.22
N ARG A 81 12.40 5.44 -4.19
CA ARG A 81 13.12 6.62 -3.71
C ARG A 81 13.47 6.51 -2.22
N ILE A 82 12.65 5.79 -1.47
CA ILE A 82 12.77 5.60 -0.02
C ILE A 82 13.67 4.39 0.28
N TYR A 83 13.50 3.27 -0.44
CA TYR A 83 14.24 2.02 -0.18
C TYR A 83 15.75 2.12 -0.39
N LYS A 84 16.23 3.07 -1.22
CA LYS A 84 17.67 3.19 -1.54
C LYS A 84 18.55 3.31 -0.29
N TRP A 85 18.00 3.80 0.83
CA TRP A 85 18.75 4.08 2.06
C TRP A 85 18.23 3.33 3.29
N THR A 86 17.33 2.36 3.11
CA THR A 86 16.71 1.59 4.20
C THR A 86 16.71 0.10 3.89
N LEU A 87 16.75 -0.76 4.91
CA LEU A 87 16.50 -2.19 4.72
C LEU A 87 15.13 -2.37 4.07
N ALA A 88 15.09 -3.06 2.93
CA ALA A 88 13.92 -3.15 2.08
C ALA A 88 12.90 -4.13 2.68
N PRO A 89 11.67 -3.69 2.95
CA PRO A 89 10.54 -4.58 3.22
C PRO A 89 10.29 -5.53 2.04
N TYR A 90 9.60 -6.64 2.29
CA TYR A 90 9.08 -7.50 1.23
C TYR A 90 8.27 -6.68 0.22
N ASN A 91 8.54 -6.87 -1.07
CA ASN A 91 7.86 -6.16 -2.14
C ASN A 91 7.76 -7.03 -3.40
N ILE A 92 6.72 -6.78 -4.20
CA ILE A 92 6.49 -7.50 -5.47
C ILE A 92 6.83 -6.67 -6.71
N ARG A 93 7.45 -5.51 -6.53
CA ARG A 93 7.64 -4.54 -7.62
C ARG A 93 8.47 -5.12 -8.77
N SER A 94 9.57 -5.81 -8.47
CA SER A 94 10.42 -6.44 -9.48
C SER A 94 9.69 -7.52 -10.28
N LEU A 95 8.86 -8.31 -9.59
CA LEU A 95 7.99 -9.31 -10.20
C LEU A 95 6.98 -8.65 -11.16
N LEU A 96 6.28 -7.61 -10.70
CA LEU A 96 5.31 -6.89 -11.53
C LEU A 96 5.97 -6.23 -12.75
N GLN A 97 7.16 -5.65 -12.60
CA GLN A 97 7.93 -5.13 -13.73
C GLN A 97 8.29 -6.22 -14.74
N ARG A 98 8.65 -7.42 -14.29
CA ARG A 98 8.95 -8.54 -15.19
C ARG A 98 7.69 -9.02 -15.90
N ILE A 99 6.56 -9.11 -15.20
CA ILE A 99 5.27 -9.47 -15.80
C ILE A 99 4.88 -8.45 -16.87
N ALA A 100 4.96 -7.16 -16.57
CA ALA A 100 4.63 -6.08 -17.51
C ALA A 100 5.52 -6.09 -18.77
N LYS A 101 6.79 -6.51 -18.65
CA LYS A 101 7.71 -6.66 -19.79
C LYS A 101 7.45 -7.91 -20.63
N THR A 102 6.85 -8.94 -20.05
CA THR A 102 6.72 -10.27 -20.67
C THR A 102 5.30 -10.52 -21.19
N LEU A 103 4.30 -10.02 -20.49
CA LEU A 103 2.88 -10.15 -20.81
C LEU A 103 2.31 -8.80 -21.24
N LYS A 104 1.21 -8.83 -22.00
CA LYS A 104 0.49 -7.63 -22.41
C LYS A 104 -0.01 -6.86 -21.17
N THR A 105 0.29 -5.57 -21.11
CA THR A 105 -0.35 -4.61 -20.20
C THR A 105 -1.50 -3.90 -20.91
N TYR A 106 -2.50 -3.50 -20.15
CA TYR A 106 -3.60 -2.68 -20.66
C TYR A 106 -3.59 -1.34 -19.93
N VAL A 107 -3.38 -0.27 -20.68
CA VAL A 107 -3.33 1.10 -20.15
C VAL A 107 -4.71 1.73 -20.27
N ARG A 108 -5.17 2.34 -19.18
CA ARG A 108 -6.42 3.12 -19.16
C ARG A 108 -6.27 4.24 -18.13
N PHE A 109 -6.83 5.42 -18.44
CA PHE A 109 -6.75 6.60 -17.55
C PHE A 109 -5.31 6.99 -17.17
N GLY A 110 -4.35 6.79 -18.09
CA GLY A 110 -2.94 7.15 -17.86
C GLY A 110 -2.13 6.13 -17.04
N TYR A 111 -2.73 5.03 -16.57
CA TYR A 111 -2.06 4.02 -15.74
C TYR A 111 -2.16 2.61 -16.33
N ASP A 112 -1.23 1.74 -15.90
CA ASP A 112 -1.24 0.31 -16.19
C ASP A 112 -2.43 -0.36 -15.47
N TYR A 113 -3.62 -0.24 -16.03
CA TYR A 113 -4.89 -0.74 -15.46
C TYR A 113 -4.86 -2.25 -15.25
N CYS A 114 -4.31 -3.00 -16.21
CA CYS A 114 -4.00 -4.41 -16.07
C CYS A 114 -2.51 -4.68 -16.29
N ILE A 115 -1.92 -5.49 -15.41
CA ILE A 115 -0.57 -6.02 -15.54
C ILE A 115 -0.69 -7.52 -15.83
N GLY A 116 -0.39 -7.92 -17.07
CA GLY A 116 -0.70 -9.27 -17.55
C GLY A 116 -2.21 -9.51 -17.61
N ARG A 117 -2.68 -10.59 -16.98
CA ARG A 117 -4.11 -10.97 -16.96
C ARG A 117 -4.83 -10.53 -15.67
N ARG A 118 -4.23 -9.64 -14.88
CA ARG A 118 -4.75 -9.19 -13.58
C ARG A 118 -4.85 -7.67 -13.54
N LEU A 119 -5.82 -7.17 -12.77
CA LEU A 119 -5.89 -5.75 -12.44
C LEU A 119 -4.66 -5.37 -11.62
N ALA A 120 -4.07 -4.21 -11.86
CA ALA A 120 -2.89 -3.77 -11.10
C ALA A 120 -3.18 -3.68 -9.60
N PHE A 121 -4.36 -3.15 -9.23
CA PHE A 121 -4.91 -3.16 -7.88
C PHE A 121 -4.85 -4.57 -7.25
N SER A 122 -5.39 -5.58 -7.94
CA SER A 122 -5.46 -6.95 -7.41
C SER A 122 -4.09 -7.53 -7.08
N ASN A 123 -3.04 -7.23 -7.84
CA ASN A 123 -1.70 -7.72 -7.53
C ASN A 123 -1.21 -7.27 -6.13
N VAL A 124 -1.54 -6.05 -5.72
CA VAL A 124 -1.17 -5.50 -4.41
C VAL A 124 -1.93 -6.20 -3.29
N TYR A 125 -3.24 -6.39 -3.44
CA TYR A 125 -4.08 -6.98 -2.41
C TYR A 125 -3.95 -8.51 -2.34
N ASP A 126 -3.66 -9.19 -3.46
CA ASP A 126 -3.27 -10.61 -3.48
C ASP A 126 -1.97 -10.82 -2.69
N PHE A 127 -0.99 -9.92 -2.87
CA PHE A 127 0.25 -9.97 -2.10
C PHE A 127 0.02 -9.66 -0.62
N CYS A 128 -0.89 -8.73 -0.29
CA CYS A 128 -1.31 -8.49 1.09
C CYS A 128 -1.87 -9.76 1.73
N ALA A 129 -2.79 -10.46 1.05
CA ALA A 129 -3.35 -11.73 1.54
C ALA A 129 -2.26 -12.79 1.74
N GLN A 130 -1.35 -12.96 0.78
CA GLN A 130 -0.24 -13.91 0.89
C GLN A 130 0.70 -13.57 2.05
N PHE A 131 1.00 -12.29 2.26
CA PHE A 131 1.84 -11.83 3.35
C PHE A 131 1.20 -12.13 4.72
N ILE A 132 -0.11 -11.86 4.85
CA ILE A 132 -0.89 -12.19 6.05
C ILE A 132 -0.86 -13.70 6.31
N THR A 133 -1.22 -14.52 5.33
CA THR A 133 -1.21 -15.98 5.48
C THR A 133 0.17 -16.48 5.90
N ARG A 134 1.22 -16.04 5.20
CA ARG A 134 2.57 -16.54 5.43
C ARG A 134 3.10 -16.20 6.81
N HIS A 135 3.00 -14.93 7.22
CA HIS A 135 3.67 -14.48 8.44
C HIS A 135 2.76 -14.61 9.66
N MET A 136 1.50 -14.18 9.58
CA MET A 136 0.59 -14.22 10.72
C MET A 136 0.06 -15.62 10.99
N LEU A 137 -0.40 -16.34 9.95
CA LEU A 137 -1.12 -17.60 10.15
C LEU A 137 -0.19 -18.82 10.17
N GLU A 138 0.82 -18.87 9.31
CA GLU A 138 1.72 -20.04 9.21
C GLU A 138 2.96 -19.94 10.11
N LEU A 139 3.51 -18.74 10.30
CA LEU A 139 4.74 -18.52 11.05
C LEU A 139 4.54 -17.96 12.45
N ASP A 140 3.33 -17.53 12.80
CA ASP A 140 3.03 -16.81 14.05
C ASP A 140 3.98 -15.62 14.27
N GLN A 141 4.33 -14.92 13.19
CA GLN A 141 5.24 -13.78 13.18
C GLN A 141 4.45 -12.48 13.07
N PRO A 142 4.71 -11.47 13.94
CA PRO A 142 4.06 -10.18 13.84
C PRO A 142 4.46 -9.45 12.53
N MET A 143 3.58 -8.58 12.05
CA MET A 143 3.69 -7.99 10.72
C MET A 143 3.42 -6.49 10.70
N PHE A 144 4.11 -5.77 9.83
CA PHE A 144 3.75 -4.42 9.43
C PHE A 144 3.74 -4.32 7.90
N GLY A 145 2.61 -3.90 7.34
CA GLY A 145 2.45 -3.79 5.89
C GLY A 145 1.93 -2.42 5.47
N PHE A 146 2.57 -1.82 4.46
CA PHE A 146 2.09 -0.61 3.79
C PHE A 146 1.80 -0.91 2.31
N PHE A 147 0.53 -1.12 1.99
CA PHE A 147 0.07 -1.48 0.65
C PHE A 147 -0.62 -0.28 0.01
N TRP A 148 -0.02 0.30 -1.03
CA TRP A 148 -0.53 1.49 -1.69
C TRP A 148 -1.16 1.14 -3.04
N SER A 149 -2.34 1.70 -3.31
CA SER A 149 -2.98 1.54 -4.62
C SER A 149 -3.68 2.83 -5.04
N CYS A 150 -3.40 3.28 -6.26
CA CYS A 150 -4.06 4.45 -6.83
C CYS A 150 -4.35 4.35 -8.34
N THR A 151 -4.00 3.24 -9.01
CA THR A 151 -4.17 3.07 -10.47
C THR A 151 -5.59 3.35 -10.98
N PHE A 152 -6.61 3.14 -10.13
CA PHE A 152 -8.03 3.27 -10.48
C PHE A 152 -8.69 4.53 -9.91
N THR A 153 -8.01 5.27 -9.05
CA THR A 153 -8.64 6.31 -8.22
C THR A 153 -7.93 7.65 -8.28
N HIS A 154 -6.77 7.73 -8.93
CA HIS A 154 -5.94 8.94 -8.92
C HIS A 154 -6.62 10.12 -9.62
N ASP A 155 -7.09 9.94 -10.87
CA ASP A 155 -7.55 11.05 -11.72
C ASP A 155 -9.06 11.03 -12.02
N ASP A 156 -9.75 9.91 -11.74
CA ASP A 156 -11.19 9.78 -12.01
C ASP A 156 -11.91 9.03 -10.89
N TYR A 157 -12.71 9.76 -10.12
CA TYR A 157 -13.50 9.21 -9.01
C TYR A 157 -14.57 8.22 -9.49
N ASN A 158 -15.02 8.32 -10.75
CA ASN A 158 -15.99 7.38 -11.30
C ASN A 158 -15.37 6.00 -11.48
N VAL A 159 -14.07 5.92 -11.78
CA VAL A 159 -13.36 4.65 -11.95
C VAL A 159 -13.26 3.90 -10.62
N ALA A 160 -13.23 4.61 -9.48
CA ALA A 160 -13.30 4.00 -8.15
C ALA A 160 -14.56 3.13 -7.95
N THR A 161 -15.67 3.45 -8.63
CA THR A 161 -16.89 2.63 -8.55
C THR A 161 -16.70 1.22 -9.09
N SER A 162 -15.81 1.05 -10.08
CA SER A 162 -15.47 -0.27 -10.64
C SER A 162 -14.74 -1.18 -9.66
N LEU A 163 -14.13 -0.61 -8.61
CA LEU A 163 -13.44 -1.35 -7.56
C LEU A 163 -14.31 -1.65 -6.34
N ASP A 164 -15.50 -1.05 -6.21
CA ASP A 164 -16.30 -1.14 -4.98
C ASP A 164 -16.52 -2.59 -4.51
N ARG A 165 -16.97 -3.45 -5.42
CA ARG A 165 -17.17 -4.87 -5.13
C ARG A 165 -15.85 -5.60 -4.86
N ILE A 166 -14.85 -5.40 -5.72
CA ILE A 166 -13.55 -6.07 -5.64
C ILE A 166 -12.85 -5.74 -4.32
N PHE A 167 -12.86 -4.48 -3.92
CA PHE A 167 -12.23 -4.04 -2.69
C PHE A 167 -12.94 -4.61 -1.46
N VAL A 168 -14.27 -4.63 -1.44
CA VAL A 168 -15.03 -5.29 -0.36
C VAL A 168 -14.73 -6.78 -0.28
N ASP A 169 -14.56 -7.45 -1.41
CA ASP A 169 -14.25 -8.88 -1.41
C ASP A 169 -12.84 -9.14 -0.82
N TYR A 170 -11.87 -8.25 -1.03
CA TYR A 170 -10.58 -8.29 -0.30
C TYR A 170 -10.72 -7.97 1.19
N LEU A 171 -11.52 -6.97 1.58
CA LEU A 171 -11.76 -6.68 3.00
C LEU A 171 -12.38 -7.88 3.72
N ARG A 172 -13.32 -8.58 3.07
CA ARG A 172 -13.89 -9.84 3.59
C ARG A 172 -12.88 -10.96 3.64
N LEU A 173 -11.99 -11.07 2.65
CA LEU A 173 -10.89 -12.03 2.70
C LEU A 173 -9.98 -11.76 3.91
N PHE A 174 -9.64 -10.50 4.17
CA PHE A 174 -8.82 -10.15 5.34
C PHE A 174 -9.53 -10.41 6.67
N GLU A 175 -10.86 -10.21 6.73
CA GLU A 175 -11.71 -10.62 7.86
C GLU A 175 -11.66 -12.14 8.07
N GLN A 176 -11.75 -12.95 7.00
CA GLN A 176 -11.62 -14.41 7.07
C GLN A 176 -10.21 -14.87 7.49
N LEU A 177 -9.18 -14.11 7.11
CA LEU A 177 -7.80 -14.31 7.55
C LEU A 177 -7.55 -13.78 8.97
N LYS A 178 -8.59 -13.30 9.67
CA LYS A 178 -8.53 -12.77 11.05
C LYS A 178 -7.62 -11.55 11.22
N LEU A 179 -7.38 -10.79 10.15
CA LEU A 179 -6.53 -9.59 10.21
C LEU A 179 -7.12 -8.52 11.15
N PHE A 180 -8.45 -8.45 11.23
CA PHE A 180 -9.15 -7.43 12.01
C PHE A 180 -9.55 -7.89 13.42
N ASP A 181 -9.23 -9.13 13.78
CA ASP A 181 -9.49 -9.62 15.13
C ASP A 181 -8.53 -8.93 16.09
N ILE A 182 -9.07 -8.29 17.13
CA ILE A 182 -8.24 -7.71 18.19
C ILE A 182 -7.57 -8.87 18.90
N MET A 183 -6.23 -8.92 18.85
CA MET A 183 -5.46 -9.86 19.68
C MET A 183 -5.79 -9.56 21.15
N GLN A 184 -6.65 -10.39 21.74
CA GLN A 184 -6.85 -10.40 23.18
C GLN A 184 -5.61 -11.05 23.78
N HIS A 185 -4.64 -10.23 24.16
CA HIS A 185 -3.54 -10.61 25.03
C HIS A 185 -3.97 -10.45 26.49
#